data_AF-A0A2H9TP32-F1
#
_entry.id   AF-A0A2H9TP32-F1
#
_cell.length_a   1.000
_cell.length_b   1.000
_cell.length_c   1.000
_cell.angle_alpha   90.00
_cell.angle_beta   90.00
_cell.angle_gamma   90.00
#
_symmetry.space_group_name_H-M   'P 1'
#
loop_
_entity.id
_entity.type
_entity.pdbx_description
1 polymer ?
#
loop_
_entity_poly.entity_id
_entity_poly.type
_entity_poly.pdbx_seq_one_letter_code
_entity_poly.pdbx_strand_id
1 'polypeptide(L)'
;MTQAFGQHLLRSSEIFFRSALSVGFVNLKPILPGRIIDVKTKSRCPEEVSDLFVSAQRIARVVEREYGGSSLTIAIQDGPEAGQSVHVCSAEFFKF
;
A
#
# COMPACT_ATOMS: atom_id res chain seq x y z
N MET A 1 11.60 -15.12 2.20
CA MET A 1 10.38 -15.07 3.04
C MET A 1 9.24 -14.51 2.19
N THR A 2 8.23 -15.31 1.83
CA THR A 2 7.12 -14.88 0.95
C THR A 2 5.96 -14.31 1.78
N GLN A 3 5.35 -13.22 1.31
CA GLN A 3 4.16 -12.61 1.96
C GLN A 3 2.94 -12.80 1.05
N ALA A 4 1.80 -13.24 1.59
CA ALA A 4 0.58 -13.40 0.81
C ALA A 4 -0.22 -12.10 0.67
N PHE A 5 -0.60 -11.74 -0.55
CA PHE A 5 -1.53 -10.67 -0.92
C PHE A 5 -2.68 -11.26 -1.75
N GLY A 6 -3.83 -11.49 -1.12
CA GLY A 6 -4.89 -12.29 -1.69
C GLY A 6 -4.39 -13.70 -2.05
N GLN A 7 -4.53 -14.07 -3.31
CA GLN A 7 -4.02 -15.32 -3.89
C GLN A 7 -2.57 -15.22 -4.41
N HIS A 8 -1.98 -14.02 -4.40
CA HIS A 8 -0.63 -13.78 -4.92
C HIS A 8 0.41 -13.83 -3.81
N LEU A 9 1.58 -14.40 -4.13
CA LEU A 9 2.74 -14.43 -3.23
C LEU A 9 3.73 -13.35 -3.64
N LEU A 10 3.96 -12.39 -2.75
CA LEU A 10 4.96 -11.34 -2.90
C LEU A 10 6.34 -11.89 -2.52
N ARG A 11 7.33 -11.64 -3.38
CA ARG A 11 8.73 -11.95 -3.11
C ARG A 11 9.31 -10.92 -2.15
N SER A 12 10.31 -11.31 -1.36
CA SER A 12 10.98 -10.38 -0.43
C SER A 12 11.59 -9.18 -1.14
N SER A 13 12.02 -9.34 -2.40
CA SER A 13 12.56 -8.26 -3.23
C SER A 13 11.54 -7.19 -3.64
N GLU A 14 10.24 -7.49 -3.55
CA GLU A 14 9.16 -6.58 -3.94
C GLU A 14 8.64 -5.77 -2.74
N ILE A 15 9.01 -6.18 -1.53
CA ILE A 15 8.57 -5.59 -0.27
C ILE A 15 9.65 -4.62 0.20
N PHE A 16 9.32 -3.34 0.31
CA PHE A 16 10.26 -2.30 0.76
C PHE A 16 9.90 -1.76 2.16
N PHE A 17 8.71 -2.05 2.67
CA PHE A 17 8.26 -1.59 3.99
C PHE A 17 7.51 -2.70 4.74
N ARG A 18 7.75 -2.79 6.05
CA ARG A 18 7.00 -3.67 6.97
C ARG A 18 6.80 -2.95 8.31
N SER A 19 5.59 -3.04 8.84
CA SER A 19 5.26 -2.68 10.22
C SER A 19 4.76 -3.93 10.98
N ALA A 20 4.15 -3.74 12.14
CA ALA A 20 3.57 -4.83 12.92
C ALA A 20 2.37 -5.48 12.22
N LEU A 21 1.58 -4.67 11.49
CA LEU A 21 0.32 -5.12 10.88
C LEU A 21 0.27 -4.87 9.36
N SER A 22 1.09 -3.97 8.82
CA SER A 22 1.07 -3.53 7.42
C SER A 22 2.34 -3.91 6.64
N VAL A 23 2.21 -4.04 5.32
CA VAL A 23 3.31 -4.36 4.42
C VAL A 23 3.21 -3.50 3.16
N GLY A 24 4.24 -2.71 2.89
CA GLY A 24 4.35 -1.91 1.68
C GLY A 24 5.20 -2.61 0.61
N PHE A 25 4.66 -2.70 -0.60
CA PHE A 25 5.34 -3.30 -1.75
C PHE A 25 5.09 -2.51 -3.04
N VAL A 26 5.97 -2.69 -4.02
CA VAL A 26 5.87 -1.98 -5.30
C VAL A 26 4.78 -2.59 -6.17
N ASN A 27 4.02 -1.76 -6.89
CA ASN A 27 3.04 -2.27 -7.85
C ASN A 27 3.76 -2.89 -9.07
N LEU A 28 3.40 -4.11 -9.43
CA LEU A 28 3.96 -4.83 -10.59
C LEU A 28 3.55 -4.20 -11.94
N LYS A 29 2.47 -3.41 -11.99
CA LYS A 29 2.02 -2.67 -13.18
C LYS A 29 1.70 -1.21 -12.83
N PRO A 30 2.73 -0.35 -12.67
CA PRO A 30 2.51 1.04 -12.37
C PRO A 30 1.88 1.75 -13.57
N ILE A 31 0.64 2.24 -13.44
CA ILE A 31 0.04 3.16 -14.43
C ILE A 31 0.83 4.47 -14.49
N LEU A 32 1.47 4.86 -13.38
CA LEU A 32 2.35 6.02 -13.26
C LEU A 32 3.59 5.68 -12.41
N PRO A 33 4.77 6.28 -12.68
CA PRO A 33 5.97 6.14 -11.85
C PRO A 33 5.70 6.52 -10.39
N GLY A 34 6.20 5.73 -9.44
CA GLY A 34 6.04 5.99 -8.01
C GLY A 34 4.76 5.42 -7.36
N ARG A 35 3.97 4.62 -8.09
CA ARG A 35 2.79 3.95 -7.51
C ARG A 35 3.19 2.80 -6.58
N ILE A 36 2.78 2.93 -5.32
CA ILE A 36 3.00 1.95 -4.26
C ILE A 36 1.64 1.43 -3.79
N ILE A 37 1.59 0.15 -3.42
CA ILE A 37 0.43 -0.47 -2.77
C ILE A 37 0.86 -0.86 -1.35
N ASP A 38 0.17 -0.32 -0.34
CA ASP A 38 0.32 -0.71 1.06
C ASP A 38 -0.82 -1.66 1.45
N VAL A 39 -0.48 -2.83 1.97
CA VAL A 39 -1.44 -3.87 2.35
C VAL A 39 -0.97 -4.66 3.57
N LYS A 40 -1.77 -4.66 4.64
CA LYS A 40 -2.79 -5.71 4.86
C LYS A 40 -3.58 -5.45 6.15
N THR A 41 -4.90 -5.39 6.03
CA THR A 41 -5.78 -5.61 7.19
C THR A 41 -6.77 -6.72 6.83
N LYS A 42 -6.74 -7.83 7.57
CA LYS A 42 -7.73 -8.91 7.43
C LYS A 42 -8.99 -8.57 8.21
N SER A 43 -8.82 -7.77 9.26
CA SER A 43 -9.88 -7.26 10.11
C SER A 43 -9.85 -5.73 10.06
N ARG A 44 -10.95 -5.08 10.42
CA ARG A 44 -11.04 -3.62 10.53
C ARG A 44 -10.90 -3.19 11.97
N CYS A 45 -9.95 -3.80 12.70
CA CYS A 45 -9.71 -3.40 14.08
C CYS A 45 -9.13 -1.97 14.11
N PRO A 46 -9.43 -1.16 15.13
CA PRO A 46 -8.89 0.20 15.26
C PRO A 46 -7.36 0.25 15.17
N GLU A 47 -6.67 -0.76 15.69
CA GLU A 47 -5.21 -0.88 15.67
C GLU A 47 -4.66 -1.06 14.26
N GLU A 48 -5.34 -1.87 13.45
CA GLU A 48 -5.00 -2.13 12.05
C GLU A 48 -5.19 -0.87 11.20
N VAL A 49 -6.29 -0.13 11.43
CA VAL A 49 -6.53 1.15 10.74
C VAL A 49 -5.47 2.18 11.12
N SER A 50 -5.12 2.26 12.40
CA SER A 50 -4.07 3.18 12.87
C SER A 50 -2.72 2.85 12.24
N ASP A 51 -2.32 1.58 12.26
CA ASP A 51 -1.05 1.13 11.69
C ASP A 51 -0.99 1.38 10.17
N LEU A 52 -2.10 1.18 9.45
CA LEU A 52 -2.22 1.49 8.03
C LEU A 52 -1.94 2.97 7.74
N PHE A 53 -2.63 3.89 8.42
CA PHE A 53 -2.47 5.32 8.15
C PHE A 53 -1.11 5.87 8.61
N VAL A 54 -0.54 5.33 9.71
CA VAL A 54 0.81 5.68 10.15
C VAL A 54 1.87 5.18 9.15
N SER A 55 1.71 3.96 8.66
CA SER A 55 2.58 3.37 7.63
C SER A 55 2.49 4.17 6.34
N ALA A 56 1.28 4.48 5.91
CA ALA A 56 1.01 5.30 4.74
C ALA A 56 1.69 6.67 4.80
N GLN A 57 1.61 7.35 5.94
CA GLN A 57 2.27 8.65 6.13
C GLN A 57 3.80 8.54 6.04
N ARG A 58 4.40 7.46 6.57
CA ARG A 58 5.86 7.24 6.49
C ARG A 58 6.31 6.99 5.06
N ILE A 59 5.58 6.14 4.35
CA ILE A 59 5.84 5.82 2.95
C ILE A 59 5.71 7.08 2.10
N ALA A 60 4.62 7.83 2.27
CA ALA A 60 4.36 9.08 1.57
C ALA A 60 5.55 10.05 1.61
N ARG A 61 6.12 10.32 2.80
CA ARG A 61 7.28 11.21 2.95
C ARG A 61 8.51 10.73 2.20
N VAL A 62 8.76 9.42 2.19
CA VAL A 62 9.88 8.84 1.45
C VAL A 62 9.64 9.01 -0.05
N VAL A 63 8.44 8.71 -0.53
CA VAL A 63 8.06 8.83 -1.95
C VAL A 63 8.15 10.28 -2.43
N GLU A 64 7.63 11.24 -1.66
CA GLU A 64 7.72 12.67 -1.99
C GLU A 64 9.19 13.11 -2.13
N ARG A 65 10.06 12.70 -1.20
CA ARG A 65 11.49 13.01 -1.25
C ARG A 65 12.18 12.37 -2.45
N GLU A 66 12.00 11.06 -2.65
CA GLU A 66 12.71 10.30 -3.70
C GLU A 66 12.30 10.75 -5.10
N TYR A 67 11.03 11.14 -5.28
CA TYR A 67 10.53 11.58 -6.58
C TYR A 67 10.47 13.10 -6.74
N GLY A 68 10.82 13.89 -5.71
CA GLY A 68 10.70 15.36 -5.73
C GLY A 68 9.27 15.86 -5.91
N GLY A 69 8.29 15.20 -5.26
CA GLY A 69 6.88 15.60 -5.30
C GLY A 69 6.52 16.60 -4.22
N SER A 70 5.60 17.53 -4.50
CA SER A 70 5.01 18.44 -3.51
C SER A 70 3.65 17.97 -2.99
N SER A 71 3.07 16.96 -3.64
CA SER A 71 1.76 16.41 -3.35
C SER A 71 1.76 14.90 -3.59
N LEU A 72 0.92 14.19 -2.86
CA LEU A 72 0.55 12.82 -3.16
C LEU A 72 -0.96 12.61 -2.97
N THR A 73 -1.48 11.54 -3.53
CA THR A 73 -2.84 11.07 -3.33
C THR A 73 -2.81 9.68 -2.73
N ILE A 74 -3.61 9.47 -1.69
CA ILE A 74 -3.82 8.17 -1.06
C ILE A 74 -5.26 7.77 -1.36
N ALA A 75 -5.46 6.62 -1.98
CA ALA A 75 -6.77 6.08 -2.27
C ALA A 75 -6.95 4.72 -1.58
N ILE A 76 -8.15 4.45 -1.06
CA ILE A 76 -8.54 3.16 -0.50
C ILE A 76 -9.70 2.63 -1.33
N GLN A 77 -9.53 1.44 -1.90
CA GLN A 77 -10.57 0.76 -2.67
C GLN A 77 -11.23 -0.31 -1.81
N ASP A 78 -12.18 0.12 -0.98
CA ASP A 78 -12.92 -0.78 -0.09
C ASP A 78 -14.15 -1.37 -0.79
N GLY A 79 -13.98 -2.58 -1.34
CA GLY A 79 -15.06 -3.34 -1.95
C GLY A 79 -15.11 -3.25 -3.48
N PRO A 80 -15.89 -4.14 -4.13
CA PRO A 80 -15.96 -4.23 -5.59
C PRO A 80 -16.40 -2.92 -6.26
N GLU A 81 -17.34 -2.20 -5.65
CA GLU A 81 -17.87 -0.93 -6.17
C GLU A 81 -16.83 0.20 -6.15
N ALA A 82 -15.82 0.09 -5.27
CA ALA A 82 -14.69 1.01 -5.22
C ALA A 82 -13.56 0.64 -6.21
N GLY A 83 -13.77 -0.37 -7.06
CA GLY A 83 -12.78 -0.84 -8.06
C GLY A 83 -11.75 -1.83 -7.51
N GLN A 84 -12.01 -2.44 -6.35
CA GLN A 84 -11.11 -3.39 -5.73
C GLN A 84 -10.89 -4.64 -6.61
N SER A 85 -9.65 -4.89 -7.02
CA SER A 85 -9.28 -6.04 -7.87
C SER A 85 -8.83 -7.28 -7.07
N VAL A 86 -8.36 -7.09 -5.84
CA VAL A 86 -7.94 -8.18 -4.94
C VAL A 86 -8.72 -8.03 -3.65
N HIS A 87 -9.39 -9.09 -3.19
CA HIS A 87 -10.24 -9.11 -1.98
C HIS A 87 -9.41 -9.01 -0.68
N VAL A 88 -8.69 -7.92 -0.52
CA VAL A 88 -7.91 -7.51 0.65
C VAL A 88 -7.98 -5.99 0.71
N CYS A 89 -8.23 -5.41 1.89
CA CYS A 89 -8.21 -3.96 2.05
C CYS A 89 -6.79 -3.42 1.75
N SER A 90 -6.67 -2.53 0.78
CA SER A 90 -5.40 -1.97 0.30
C SER A 90 -5.49 -0.46 0.14
N ALA A 91 -4.42 0.24 0.52
CA ALA A 91 -4.22 1.65 0.21
C ALA A 91 -3.24 1.77 -0.96
N GLU A 92 -3.54 2.67 -1.89
CA GLU A 92 -2.72 2.95 -3.06
C GLU A 92 -2.24 4.40 -3.03
N PHE A 93 -0.96 4.60 -3.37
CA PHE A 93 -0.34 5.93 -3.47
C PHE A 93 -0.21 6.31 -4.94
N PHE A 94 -0.79 7.45 -5.29
CA PHE A 94 -0.68 8.06 -6.60
C PHE A 94 0.07 9.38 -6.44
N LYS A 95 1.18 9.53 -7.17
CA LYS A 95 1.82 10.83 -7.30
C LYS A 95 1.19 11.59 -8.47
N PHE A 96 0.90 12.88 -8.26
CA PHE A 96 0.62 13.86 -9.30
C PHE A 96 1.81 14.83 -9.41
#